data_AF-A0A7M2TC79-F1
#
_entry.id   AF-A0A7M2TC79-F1
#
_cell.length_a   1.000
_cell.length_b   1.000
_cell.length_c   1.000
_cell.angle_alpha   90.00
_cell.angle_beta   90.00
_cell.angle_gamma   90.00
#
_symmetry.space_group_name_H-M   'P 1'
#
loop_
_entity.id
_entity.type
_entity.pdbx_description
1 polymer ?
#
loop_
_entity_poly.entity_id
_entity_poly.type
_entity_poly.pdbx_seq_one_letter_code
_entity_poly.pdbx_strand_id
1 'polypeptide(L)'
;MSSQKSALHRRRWLTVLGGAVALVVAFPATAFAAPPPALPANADSLERTYQPAFDYDTDGCYSTPAISADGTVNSGLAPTGALNGNCRDASDLDNTNSYSRYKCNNGWCGILYGLYFEKDQALPGTSLGGHRHDWEHVVVWVQDNQVRYVSTSNHGSFTVHNASTIRFEDTHAKIVYHKDGISTHCFRAANSNDEPPENHKGTWQYPPLVGWNGYPAGVRDKLTSYDFGSAHFGLKDGSFSSHLASAKPSGIAFDPNA
;
A
#
# COMPACT_ATOMS: atom_id res chain seq x y z
N MET A 1 85.08 44.97 40.82
CA MET A 1 84.27 45.85 39.96
C MET A 1 83.26 44.99 39.22
N SER A 2 81.96 45.28 39.43
CA SER A 2 80.79 44.93 38.57
C SER A 2 80.49 43.44 38.29
N SER A 3 79.27 42.94 38.11
CA SER A 3 77.90 43.25 38.54
C SER A 3 77.06 42.08 37.98
N GLN A 4 76.04 41.69 38.74
CA GLN A 4 74.90 40.81 38.46
C GLN A 4 74.56 40.48 36.98
N LYS A 5 74.10 39.24 36.71
CA LYS A 5 72.67 38.93 36.49
C LYS A 5 72.44 37.48 36.04
N SER A 6 71.53 36.82 36.74
CA SER A 6 70.80 35.61 36.35
C SER A 6 69.92 35.86 35.12
N ALA A 7 69.87 34.91 34.19
CA ALA A 7 68.79 34.80 33.22
C ALA A 7 68.40 33.33 33.01
N LEU A 8 67.32 32.93 33.67
CA LEU A 8 66.51 31.78 33.29
C LEU A 8 65.92 32.02 31.89
N HIS A 9 66.04 31.05 30.99
CA HIS A 9 65.16 30.95 29.83
C HIS A 9 64.43 29.61 29.83
N ARG A 10 63.23 29.66 30.41
CA ARG A 10 62.11 28.77 30.07
C ARG A 10 61.64 29.09 28.66
N ARG A 11 61.18 28.05 27.94
CA ARG A 11 60.11 27.98 26.91
C ARG A 11 60.60 27.12 25.74
N ARG A 12 59.83 26.23 25.15
CA ARG A 12 58.42 25.83 25.32
C ARG A 12 58.30 24.54 24.50
N TRP A 13 57.86 23.45 25.12
CA TRP A 13 57.36 22.32 24.34
C TRP A 13 56.01 22.74 23.76
N LEU A 14 55.96 22.95 22.45
CA LEU A 14 54.71 23.16 21.72
C LEU A 14 54.14 21.77 21.39
N THR A 15 53.38 21.20 22.32
CA THR A 15 52.42 20.13 21.98
C THR A 15 51.31 20.75 21.15
N VAL A 16 51.34 20.50 19.84
CA VAL A 16 50.25 20.82 18.92
C VAL A 16 49.15 19.79 19.13
N LEU A 17 48.13 20.14 19.93
CA LEU A 17 46.85 19.43 19.95
C LEU A 17 46.05 19.87 18.72
N GLY A 18 46.22 19.14 17.62
CA GLY A 18 45.36 19.27 16.45
C GLY A 18 44.00 18.64 16.74
N GLY A 19 43.05 19.44 17.21
CA GLY A 19 41.65 19.02 17.31
C GLY A 19 41.00 19.04 15.93
N ALA A 20 40.70 17.87 15.37
CA ALA A 20 39.88 17.76 14.18
C ALA A 20 38.41 18.05 14.56
N VAL A 21 37.89 19.21 14.16
CA VAL A 21 36.46 19.51 14.23
C VAL A 21 35.81 18.86 13.01
N ALA A 22 35.14 17.73 13.21
CA ALA A 22 34.26 17.16 12.20
C ALA A 22 33.00 18.02 12.10
N LEU A 23 32.85 18.76 11.01
CA LEU A 23 31.65 19.53 10.71
C LEU A 23 30.55 18.55 10.26
N VAL A 24 29.64 18.20 11.16
CA VAL A 24 28.44 17.43 10.80
C VAL A 24 27.48 18.39 10.10
N VAL A 25 27.45 18.33 8.77
CA VAL A 25 26.42 19.00 7.97
C VAL A 25 25.14 18.17 8.12
N ALA A 26 24.28 18.57 9.06
CA ALA A 26 22.93 18.04 9.17
C ALA A 26 22.10 18.62 8.00
N PHE A 27 21.89 17.82 6.96
CA PHE A 27 20.83 18.13 6.00
C PHE A 27 19.48 17.91 6.71
N PRO A 28 18.52 18.84 6.60
CA PRO A 28 17.18 18.57 7.08
C PRO A 28 16.60 17.43 6.25
N ALA A 29 16.61 16.22 6.79
CA ALA A 29 15.77 15.16 6.28
C ALA A 29 14.33 15.61 6.54
N THR A 30 13.56 15.86 5.49
CA THR A 30 12.10 15.95 5.60
C THR A 30 11.61 14.58 6.04
N ALA A 31 11.44 14.39 7.34
CA ALA A 31 10.80 13.20 7.89
C ALA A 31 9.32 13.26 7.51
N PHE A 32 8.92 12.46 6.53
CA PHE A 32 7.50 12.20 6.29
C PHE A 32 6.96 11.40 7.47
N ALA A 33 5.69 11.62 7.83
CA ALA A 33 5.05 10.81 8.84
C ALA A 33 4.99 9.36 8.33
N ALA A 34 5.57 8.42 9.06
CA ALA A 34 5.51 7.01 8.71
C ALA A 34 4.03 6.55 8.69
N PRO A 35 3.68 5.56 7.85
CA PRO A 35 2.37 4.93 7.90
C PRO A 35 2.03 4.48 9.32
N PRO A 36 0.75 4.54 9.73
CA PRO A 36 0.35 4.08 11.04
C PRO A 36 0.57 2.55 11.15
N PRO A 37 0.70 1.98 12.36
CA PRO A 37 0.88 0.55 12.53
C PRO A 37 -0.29 -0.26 11.96
N ALA A 38 0.01 -1.40 11.34
CA ALA A 38 -0.98 -2.30 10.77
C ALA A 38 -1.99 -2.81 11.80
N LEU A 39 -3.24 -2.95 11.36
CA LEU A 39 -4.26 -3.69 12.08
C LEU A 39 -3.92 -5.19 12.07
N PRO A 40 -4.24 -5.92 13.15
CA PRO A 40 -4.10 -7.37 13.16
C PRO A 40 -5.03 -8.00 12.12
N ALA A 41 -4.58 -9.10 11.50
CA ALA A 41 -5.43 -9.87 10.60
C ALA A 41 -6.66 -10.39 11.35
N ASN A 42 -7.85 -10.03 10.86
CA ASN A 42 -9.12 -10.42 11.43
C ASN A 42 -10.19 -10.37 10.34
N ALA A 43 -10.26 -11.42 9.53
CA ALA A 43 -11.25 -11.57 8.47
C ALA A 43 -12.06 -12.86 8.65
N ASP A 44 -13.14 -13.04 7.91
CA ASP A 44 -13.88 -14.29 7.91
C ASP A 44 -13.14 -15.37 7.09
N SER A 45 -13.52 -16.64 7.26
CA SER A 45 -12.87 -17.75 6.53
C SER A 45 -12.97 -17.62 5.02
N LEU A 46 -14.11 -17.14 4.52
CA LEU A 46 -14.35 -16.91 3.10
C LEU A 46 -13.35 -15.91 2.52
N GLU A 47 -13.15 -14.79 3.20
CA GLU A 47 -12.24 -13.71 2.78
C GLU A 47 -10.78 -14.17 2.82
N ARG A 48 -10.38 -14.94 3.83
CA ARG A 48 -9.01 -15.51 3.86
C ARG A 48 -8.79 -16.54 2.75
N THR A 49 -9.77 -17.41 2.50
CA THR A 49 -9.65 -18.50 1.53
C THR A 49 -9.38 -17.95 0.13
N TYR A 50 -10.01 -16.83 -0.24
CA TYR A 50 -9.90 -16.28 -1.59
C TYR A 50 -9.13 -14.96 -1.63
N GLN A 51 -8.31 -14.66 -0.62
CA GLN A 51 -7.49 -13.45 -0.60
C GLN A 51 -6.56 -13.45 -1.83
N PRO A 52 -6.46 -12.37 -2.62
CA PRO A 52 -5.50 -12.34 -3.71
C PRO A 52 -4.06 -12.38 -3.18
N ALA A 53 -3.18 -13.00 -3.97
CA ALA A 53 -1.74 -12.97 -3.80
C ALA A 53 -1.22 -11.74 -4.55
N PHE A 54 -0.57 -10.81 -3.85
CA PHE A 54 -0.18 -9.53 -4.42
C PHE A 54 1.30 -9.45 -4.77
N ASP A 55 1.60 -8.79 -5.88
CA ASP A 55 2.89 -8.19 -6.17
C ASP A 55 2.72 -6.69 -6.47
N TYR A 56 3.82 -5.96 -6.41
CA TYR A 56 3.88 -4.53 -6.65
C TYR A 56 5.09 -4.28 -7.55
N ASP A 57 4.87 -3.82 -8.77
CA ASP A 57 5.95 -3.50 -9.71
C ASP A 57 6.80 -2.35 -9.16
N THR A 58 8.04 -2.23 -9.65
CA THR A 58 9.02 -1.25 -9.14
C THR A 58 8.59 0.22 -9.28
N ASP A 59 7.52 0.50 -10.03
CA ASP A 59 7.07 1.83 -10.40
C ASP A 59 6.03 2.47 -9.47
N GLY A 60 5.60 1.79 -8.41
CA GLY A 60 4.64 2.30 -7.43
C GLY A 60 5.01 2.07 -5.96
N CYS A 61 4.14 2.55 -5.07
CA CYS A 61 4.22 2.31 -3.63
C CYS A 61 3.89 0.86 -3.27
N TYR A 62 4.30 0.43 -2.07
CA TYR A 62 3.65 -0.70 -1.41
C TYR A 62 2.31 -0.29 -0.80
N SER A 63 1.43 -1.28 -0.61
CA SER A 63 0.22 -1.04 0.18
C SER A 63 0.58 -0.77 1.63
N THR A 64 -0.19 0.10 2.29
CA THR A 64 0.04 0.47 3.70
C THR A 64 -1.27 0.44 4.49
N PRO A 65 -1.22 0.41 5.83
CA PRO A 65 -2.39 0.59 6.66
C PRO A 65 -3.01 1.96 6.42
N ALA A 66 -4.29 2.00 6.05
CA ALA A 66 -5.07 3.23 5.91
C ALA A 66 -5.45 3.81 7.28
N ILE A 67 -5.48 2.99 8.32
CA ILE A 67 -5.82 3.37 9.69
C ILE A 67 -5.21 2.38 10.68
N SER A 68 -4.82 2.84 11.86
CA SER A 68 -4.38 1.97 12.96
C SER A 68 -5.49 1.67 13.97
N ALA A 69 -5.19 0.79 14.94
CA ALA A 69 -6.12 0.37 15.98
C ALA A 69 -6.61 1.50 16.90
N ASP A 70 -5.85 2.60 17.05
CA ASP A 70 -6.29 3.78 17.81
C ASP A 70 -7.18 4.74 16.97
N GLY A 71 -7.30 4.46 15.67
CA GLY A 71 -8.05 5.25 14.72
C GLY A 71 -7.28 6.40 14.08
N THR A 72 -5.96 6.44 14.20
CA THR A 72 -5.10 7.35 13.42
C THR A 72 -5.14 6.91 11.96
N VAL A 73 -5.69 7.77 11.11
CA VAL A 73 -5.77 7.57 9.65
C VAL A 73 -4.43 7.95 9.01
N ASN A 74 -4.03 7.19 8.01
CA ASN A 74 -2.84 7.46 7.23
C ASN A 74 -3.00 8.78 6.45
N SER A 75 -2.09 9.73 6.67
CA SER A 75 -2.11 11.05 6.03
C SER A 75 -1.74 11.04 4.55
N GLY A 76 -1.28 9.90 4.04
CA GLY A 76 -0.76 9.72 2.69
C GLY A 76 0.51 10.54 2.44
N LEU A 77 0.93 10.54 1.19
CA LEU A 77 2.07 11.31 0.70
C LEU A 77 1.62 12.32 -0.35
N ALA A 78 2.39 13.41 -0.48
CA ALA A 78 2.18 14.31 -1.61
C ALA A 78 2.54 13.56 -2.90
N PRO A 79 1.75 13.67 -3.99
CA PRO A 79 2.04 13.04 -5.28
C PRO A 79 3.17 13.79 -5.99
N THR A 80 4.36 13.81 -5.40
CA THR A 80 5.55 14.51 -5.89
C THR A 80 6.79 13.65 -5.66
N GLY A 81 7.91 14.04 -6.27
CA GLY A 81 9.12 13.22 -6.27
C GLY A 81 8.97 11.97 -7.15
N ALA A 82 9.81 10.96 -6.90
CA ALA A 82 9.73 9.69 -7.62
C ALA A 82 8.40 8.97 -7.36
N LEU A 83 7.93 8.20 -8.33
CA LEU A 83 6.64 7.48 -8.27
C LEU A 83 6.55 6.57 -7.04
N ASN A 84 7.63 5.83 -6.77
CA ASN A 84 7.82 4.95 -5.62
C ASN A 84 8.55 5.61 -4.44
N GLY A 85 8.80 6.93 -4.50
CA GLY A 85 9.63 7.64 -3.53
C GLY A 85 8.95 7.78 -2.16
N ASN A 86 9.67 7.36 -1.12
CA ASN A 86 9.26 7.36 0.30
C ASN A 86 8.09 6.43 0.65
N CYS A 87 7.79 5.43 -0.18
CA CYS A 87 6.68 4.48 0.05
C CYS A 87 6.95 3.06 -0.49
N ARG A 88 8.21 2.71 -0.75
CA ARG A 88 8.61 1.42 -1.31
C ARG A 88 9.92 0.90 -0.71
N ASP A 89 10.34 1.41 0.44
CA ASP A 89 11.48 0.83 1.13
C ASP A 89 11.13 -0.59 1.58
N ALA A 90 12.14 -1.45 1.75
CA ALA A 90 11.90 -2.84 2.16
C ALA A 90 11.09 -2.94 3.47
N SER A 91 11.26 -1.97 4.38
CA SER A 91 10.50 -1.86 5.63
C SER A 91 9.03 -1.52 5.42
N ASP A 92 8.67 -0.83 4.34
CA ASP A 92 7.27 -0.50 4.04
C ASP A 92 6.50 -1.80 3.72
N LEU A 93 7.16 -2.78 3.10
CA LEU A 93 6.57 -4.10 2.83
C LEU A 93 6.34 -4.97 4.08
N ASP A 94 6.87 -4.55 5.23
CA ASP A 94 6.63 -5.20 6.52
C ASP A 94 5.42 -4.61 7.27
N ASN A 95 4.97 -3.41 6.88
CA ASN A 95 3.80 -2.74 7.47
C ASN A 95 2.72 -2.55 6.42
N THR A 96 1.90 -3.58 6.21
CA THR A 96 0.85 -3.62 5.19
C THR A 96 -0.49 -4.06 5.79
N ASN A 97 -1.59 -3.74 5.13
CA ASN A 97 -2.90 -4.34 5.38
C ASN A 97 -3.62 -4.53 4.05
N SER A 98 -4.50 -5.53 4.02
CA SER A 98 -5.57 -5.61 3.03
C SER A 98 -6.92 -5.57 3.75
N TYR A 99 -7.94 -5.05 3.10
CA TYR A 99 -9.27 -4.90 3.67
C TYR A 99 -10.26 -5.67 2.82
N SER A 100 -11.26 -6.30 3.42
CA SER A 100 -12.27 -7.03 2.66
C SER A 100 -13.69 -6.80 3.14
N ARG A 101 -14.63 -6.96 2.21
CA ARG A 101 -16.05 -7.09 2.48
C ARG A 101 -16.67 -7.99 1.42
N TYR A 102 -17.57 -8.87 1.83
CA TYR A 102 -18.24 -9.77 0.91
C TYR A 102 -19.76 -9.68 1.00
N LYS A 103 -20.40 -10.15 -0.07
CA LYS A 103 -21.85 -10.39 -0.14
C LYS A 103 -22.08 -11.69 -0.87
N CYS A 104 -23.02 -12.49 -0.38
CA CYS A 104 -23.44 -13.73 -1.02
C CYS A 104 -24.96 -13.73 -1.23
N ASN A 105 -25.40 -14.02 -2.45
CA ASN A 105 -26.80 -14.22 -2.82
C ASN A 105 -26.89 -14.99 -4.14
N ASN A 106 -28.05 -15.59 -4.40
CA ASN A 106 -28.34 -16.29 -5.65
C ASN A 106 -27.28 -17.35 -6.05
N GLY A 107 -26.68 -18.02 -5.06
CA GLY A 107 -25.64 -19.04 -5.26
C GLY A 107 -24.24 -18.49 -5.55
N TRP A 108 -24.04 -17.18 -5.50
CA TRP A 108 -22.77 -16.50 -5.76
C TRP A 108 -22.28 -15.73 -4.54
N CYS A 109 -20.97 -15.62 -4.38
CA CYS A 109 -20.32 -14.68 -3.47
C CYS A 109 -19.41 -13.74 -4.25
N GLY A 110 -19.56 -12.44 -4.04
CA GLY A 110 -18.61 -11.42 -4.48
C GLY A 110 -17.82 -10.91 -3.27
N ILE A 111 -16.50 -11.10 -3.28
CA ILE A 111 -15.60 -10.70 -2.20
C ILE A 111 -14.74 -9.55 -2.72
N LEU A 112 -14.98 -8.34 -2.23
CA LEU A 112 -14.22 -7.15 -2.57
C LEU A 112 -13.06 -7.00 -1.59
N TYR A 113 -11.84 -7.02 -2.13
CA TYR A 113 -10.61 -6.66 -1.43
C TYR A 113 -10.21 -5.25 -1.82
N GLY A 114 -9.70 -4.47 -0.87
CA GLY A 114 -9.15 -3.14 -1.09
C GLY A 114 -7.77 -3.00 -0.47
N LEU A 115 -6.84 -2.40 -1.21
CA LEU A 115 -5.52 -2.02 -0.72
C LEU A 115 -5.40 -0.49 -0.79
N TYR A 116 -4.80 0.10 0.24
CA TYR A 116 -4.55 1.52 0.30
C TYR A 116 -3.08 1.81 -0.01
N PHE A 117 -2.83 2.82 -0.83
CA PHE A 117 -1.49 3.35 -1.09
C PHE A 117 -1.44 4.83 -0.73
N GLU A 118 -0.28 5.31 -0.31
CA GLU A 118 -0.19 6.66 0.26
C GLU A 118 -0.33 7.77 -0.79
N LYS A 119 -0.07 7.45 -2.05
CA LYS A 119 -0.18 8.34 -3.20
C LYS A 119 -0.27 7.53 -4.49
N ASP A 120 -0.72 8.19 -5.54
CA ASP A 120 -0.68 7.72 -6.91
C ASP A 120 -0.26 8.88 -7.82
N GLN A 121 0.59 8.59 -8.81
CA GLN A 121 1.25 9.58 -9.66
C GLN A 121 1.38 9.07 -11.08
N ALA A 122 0.84 9.77 -12.08
CA ALA A 122 1.17 9.52 -13.49
C ALA A 122 2.61 9.91 -13.84
N LEU A 123 3.09 11.06 -13.33
CA LEU A 123 4.37 11.65 -13.72
C LEU A 123 5.32 11.83 -12.53
N PRO A 124 6.62 11.51 -12.69
CA PRO A 124 7.61 11.75 -11.64
C PRO A 124 7.91 13.25 -11.48
N GLY A 125 8.16 13.67 -10.25
CA GLY A 125 8.60 15.01 -9.89
C GLY A 125 7.50 16.08 -9.86
N THR A 126 6.28 15.77 -10.27
CA THR A 126 5.15 16.72 -10.35
C THR A 126 3.85 16.09 -9.84
N SER A 127 2.94 16.93 -9.34
CA SER A 127 1.58 16.53 -8.96
C SER A 127 0.59 16.51 -10.13
N LEU A 128 1.03 16.88 -11.34
CA LEU A 128 0.19 16.81 -12.53
C LEU A 128 -0.14 15.35 -12.85
N GLY A 129 -1.44 15.00 -12.81
CA GLY A 129 -1.91 13.64 -13.04
C GLY A 129 -1.65 12.68 -11.87
N GLY A 130 -1.56 13.19 -10.63
CA GLY A 130 -1.45 12.37 -9.43
C GLY A 130 -2.31 12.90 -8.29
N HIS A 131 -2.51 12.08 -7.26
CA HIS A 131 -3.20 12.44 -6.05
C HIS A 131 -2.57 11.81 -4.82
N ARG A 132 -2.76 12.48 -3.68
CA ARG A 132 -2.54 11.90 -2.35
C ARG A 132 -3.62 10.86 -2.12
N HIS A 133 -3.26 9.77 -1.45
CA HIS A 133 -4.09 8.59 -1.24
C HIS A 133 -4.38 7.84 -2.52
N ASP A 134 -4.50 6.53 -2.42
CA ASP A 134 -5.00 5.68 -3.49
C ASP A 134 -5.69 4.46 -2.88
N TRP A 135 -6.71 3.98 -3.56
CA TRP A 135 -7.50 2.82 -3.16
C TRP A 135 -7.80 1.97 -4.39
N GLU A 136 -7.07 0.87 -4.53
CA GLU A 136 -7.31 -0.11 -5.58
C GLU A 136 -8.02 -1.33 -5.01
N HIS A 137 -8.75 -2.02 -5.88
CA HIS A 137 -9.67 -3.09 -5.51
C HIS A 137 -9.58 -4.31 -6.41
N VAL A 138 -9.83 -5.47 -5.80
CA VAL A 138 -10.02 -6.74 -6.51
C VAL A 138 -11.34 -7.35 -6.06
N VAL A 139 -12.18 -7.81 -6.98
CA VAL A 139 -13.36 -8.62 -6.64
C VAL A 139 -13.12 -10.05 -7.06
N VAL A 140 -13.20 -10.99 -6.12
CA VAL A 140 -13.20 -12.42 -6.42
C VAL A 140 -14.63 -12.94 -6.41
N TRP A 141 -15.06 -13.51 -7.53
CA TRP A 141 -16.40 -14.05 -7.72
C TRP A 141 -16.38 -15.56 -7.59
N VAL A 142 -17.06 -16.06 -6.57
CA VAL A 142 -17.06 -17.47 -6.17
C VAL A 142 -18.46 -18.06 -6.36
N GLN A 143 -18.50 -19.27 -6.91
CA GLN A 143 -19.70 -20.11 -7.00
C GLN A 143 -19.29 -21.54 -6.65
N ASP A 144 -20.08 -22.24 -5.83
CA ASP A 144 -19.82 -23.63 -5.44
C ASP A 144 -18.40 -23.85 -4.88
N ASN A 145 -17.91 -22.90 -4.06
CA ASN A 145 -16.56 -22.87 -3.50
C ASN A 145 -15.42 -22.85 -4.54
N GLN A 146 -15.69 -22.41 -5.77
CA GLN A 146 -14.69 -22.22 -6.82
C GLN A 146 -14.67 -20.77 -7.28
N VAL A 147 -13.47 -20.22 -7.48
CA VAL A 147 -13.30 -18.92 -8.16
C VAL A 147 -13.70 -19.11 -9.62
N ARG A 148 -14.66 -18.29 -10.07
CA ARG A 148 -15.15 -18.30 -11.47
C ARG A 148 -14.67 -17.09 -12.25
N TYR A 149 -14.55 -15.94 -11.56
CA TYR A 149 -14.06 -14.70 -12.14
C TYR A 149 -13.27 -13.91 -11.11
N VAL A 150 -12.37 -13.06 -11.59
CA VAL A 150 -11.67 -12.07 -10.80
C VAL A 150 -11.78 -10.74 -11.54
N SER A 151 -12.11 -9.67 -10.83
CA SER A 151 -12.20 -8.33 -11.42
C SER A 151 -11.15 -7.44 -10.78
N THR A 152 -10.32 -6.77 -11.58
CA THR A 152 -9.29 -5.83 -11.09
C THR A 152 -9.72 -4.40 -11.40
N SER A 153 -9.57 -3.49 -10.44
CA SER A 153 -9.83 -2.07 -10.69
C SER A 153 -8.79 -1.46 -11.62
N ASN A 154 -9.24 -0.56 -12.48
CA ASN A 154 -8.40 0.34 -13.25
C ASN A 154 -9.13 1.64 -13.54
N HIS A 155 -8.54 2.75 -13.07
CA HIS A 155 -8.98 4.12 -13.38
C HIS A 155 -10.48 4.36 -13.15
N GLY A 156 -11.00 3.85 -12.01
CA GLY A 156 -12.41 3.99 -11.63
C GLY A 156 -13.38 3.00 -12.28
N SER A 157 -12.87 2.06 -13.08
CA SER A 157 -13.61 0.93 -13.67
C SER A 157 -13.05 -0.40 -13.19
N PHE A 158 -13.62 -1.51 -13.67
CA PHE A 158 -13.10 -2.84 -13.44
C PHE A 158 -12.92 -3.60 -14.76
N THR A 159 -11.83 -4.34 -14.86
CA THR A 159 -11.67 -5.38 -15.88
C THR A 159 -12.03 -6.74 -15.29
N VAL A 160 -12.97 -7.43 -15.93
CA VAL A 160 -13.42 -8.77 -15.51
C VAL A 160 -12.64 -9.85 -16.24
N HIS A 161 -12.00 -10.73 -15.48
CA HIS A 161 -11.22 -11.85 -15.97
C HIS A 161 -11.95 -13.16 -15.68
N ASN A 162 -11.97 -14.07 -16.65
CA ASN A 162 -12.37 -15.45 -16.37
C ASN A 162 -11.30 -16.11 -15.50
N ALA A 163 -11.68 -16.99 -14.57
CA ALA A 163 -10.70 -17.73 -13.78
C ALA A 163 -9.65 -18.46 -14.65
N SER A 164 -10.00 -18.91 -15.87
CA SER A 164 -9.04 -19.55 -16.78
C SER A 164 -7.91 -18.65 -17.29
N THR A 165 -8.06 -17.32 -17.19
CA THR A 165 -7.04 -16.34 -17.60
C THR A 165 -6.24 -15.82 -16.42
N ILE A 166 -6.54 -16.26 -15.21
CA ILE A 166 -5.86 -15.84 -13.98
C ILE A 166 -4.88 -16.93 -13.54
N ARG A 167 -3.68 -16.50 -13.14
CA ARG A 167 -2.70 -17.37 -12.46
C ARG A 167 -3.06 -17.44 -10.98
N PHE A 168 -2.96 -18.62 -10.39
CA PHE A 168 -3.29 -18.85 -8.99
C PHE A 168 -2.12 -19.47 -8.21
N GLU A 169 -2.06 -19.18 -6.92
CA GLU A 169 -1.48 -20.06 -5.91
C GLU A 169 -2.64 -20.61 -5.08
N ASP A 170 -2.94 -21.91 -5.20
CA ASP A 170 -4.16 -22.52 -4.68
C ASP A 170 -5.45 -21.74 -5.06
N THR A 171 -6.08 -21.08 -4.09
CA THR A 171 -7.29 -20.26 -4.28
C THR A 171 -6.99 -18.76 -4.39
N HIS A 172 -5.72 -18.37 -4.31
CA HIS A 172 -5.25 -17.00 -4.29
C HIS A 172 -4.93 -16.53 -5.72
N ALA A 173 -5.77 -15.65 -6.26
CA ALA A 173 -5.54 -15.02 -7.55
C ALA A 173 -4.28 -14.14 -7.49
N LYS A 174 -3.35 -14.32 -8.43
CA LYS A 174 -2.12 -13.53 -8.51
C LYS A 174 -2.39 -12.19 -9.21
N ILE A 175 -2.26 -11.09 -8.47
CA ILE A 175 -2.60 -9.73 -8.89
C ILE A 175 -1.41 -8.81 -8.68
N VAL A 176 -1.17 -7.90 -9.63
CA VAL A 176 -0.04 -6.97 -9.60
C VAL A 176 -0.53 -5.53 -9.59
N TYR A 177 -0.05 -4.74 -8.64
CA TYR A 177 -0.17 -3.27 -8.67
C TYR A 177 0.95 -2.70 -9.52
N HIS A 178 0.62 -1.92 -10.52
CA HIS A 178 1.61 -1.42 -11.49
C HIS A 178 1.22 -0.06 -12.07
N LYS A 179 2.19 0.57 -12.74
CA LYS A 179 1.94 1.73 -13.60
C LYS A 179 1.27 1.35 -14.91
N ASP A 180 0.12 1.95 -15.21
CA ASP A 180 -0.58 1.71 -16.48
C ASP A 180 -0.14 2.68 -17.58
N GLY A 181 1.02 2.39 -18.18
CA GLY A 181 1.58 3.19 -19.26
C GLY A 181 1.83 4.64 -18.85
N ILE A 182 1.14 5.58 -19.50
CA ILE A 182 1.23 7.02 -19.18
C ILE A 182 0.20 7.49 -18.13
N SER A 183 -0.72 6.61 -17.73
CA SER A 183 -1.77 6.90 -16.76
C SER A 183 -1.27 6.71 -15.32
N THR A 184 -2.18 6.77 -14.34
CA THR A 184 -2.03 6.40 -12.93
C THR A 184 -1.79 4.89 -12.71
N HIS A 185 -1.65 4.45 -11.46
CA HIS A 185 -1.50 3.03 -11.16
C HIS A 185 -2.84 2.29 -11.21
N CYS A 186 -2.80 0.97 -11.35
CA CYS A 186 -3.98 0.11 -11.21
C CYS A 186 -3.59 -1.34 -10.91
N PHE A 187 -4.59 -2.18 -10.66
CA PHE A 187 -4.40 -3.62 -10.61
C PHE A 187 -4.53 -4.30 -11.99
N ARG A 188 -3.66 -5.28 -12.24
CA ARG A 188 -3.76 -6.22 -13.35
C ARG A 188 -3.64 -7.67 -12.89
N ALA A 189 -4.12 -8.59 -13.72
CA ALA A 189 -3.78 -9.99 -13.58
C ALA A 189 -2.28 -10.23 -13.80
N ALA A 190 -1.68 -11.11 -13.01
CA ALA A 190 -0.30 -11.53 -13.22
C ALA A 190 -0.13 -12.34 -14.52
N ASN A 191 1.02 -12.20 -15.15
CA ASN A 191 1.45 -12.93 -16.34
C ASN A 191 2.74 -13.74 -16.05
N SER A 192 3.38 -14.28 -17.10
CA SER A 192 4.58 -15.12 -16.94
C SER A 192 5.83 -14.35 -16.53
N ASN A 193 5.86 -13.03 -16.70
CA ASN A 193 7.00 -12.18 -16.36
C ASN A 193 7.02 -11.76 -14.89
N ASP A 194 5.92 -11.98 -14.16
CA ASP A 194 5.80 -11.64 -12.73
C ASP A 194 6.28 -12.80 -11.82
N GLU A 195 7.19 -13.64 -12.33
CA GLU A 195 7.75 -14.77 -11.59
C GLU A 195 9.29 -14.76 -11.72
N PRO A 196 10.03 -14.48 -10.63
CA PRO A 196 9.53 -14.14 -9.30
C PRO A 196 8.90 -12.72 -9.24
N PRO A 197 8.07 -12.44 -8.23
CA PRO A 197 7.54 -11.10 -7.94
C PRO A 197 8.63 -10.02 -7.82
N GLU A 198 8.34 -8.79 -8.26
CA GLU A 198 9.27 -7.64 -8.29
C GLU A 198 9.44 -6.93 -6.94
N ASN A 199 8.61 -7.24 -5.95
CA ASN A 199 8.73 -6.67 -4.61
C ASN A 199 10.04 -7.08 -3.89
N HIS A 200 10.43 -6.33 -2.85
CA HIS A 200 11.68 -6.52 -2.10
C HIS A 200 11.85 -7.92 -1.47
N LYS A 201 10.76 -8.68 -1.30
CA LYS A 201 10.78 -10.05 -0.75
C LYS A 201 10.87 -11.13 -1.84
N GLY A 202 10.76 -10.78 -3.12
CA GLY A 202 10.83 -11.72 -4.25
C GLY A 202 9.79 -12.85 -4.19
N THR A 203 8.68 -12.63 -3.48
CA THR A 203 7.65 -13.64 -3.19
C THR A 203 6.27 -12.99 -3.24
N TRP A 204 5.24 -13.80 -3.49
CA TRP A 204 3.86 -13.33 -3.49
C TRP A 204 3.46 -12.90 -2.07
N GLN A 205 2.83 -11.74 -1.95
CA GLN A 205 2.53 -11.12 -0.66
C GLN A 205 1.07 -11.29 -0.27
N TYR A 206 0.87 -11.50 1.04
CA TYR A 206 -0.44 -11.67 1.67
C TYR A 206 -0.57 -10.67 2.82
N PRO A 207 -0.88 -9.39 2.54
CA PRO A 207 -1.01 -8.38 3.58
C PRO A 207 -2.03 -8.82 4.65
N PRO A 208 -1.76 -8.64 5.96
CA PRO A 208 -2.70 -8.96 7.02
C PRO A 208 -4.12 -8.45 6.70
N LEU A 209 -5.06 -9.40 6.57
CA LEU A 209 -6.40 -9.15 6.05
C LEU A 209 -7.38 -8.76 7.16
N VAL A 210 -8.00 -7.60 7.02
CA VAL A 210 -9.05 -7.08 7.91
C VAL A 210 -10.39 -7.18 7.18
N GLY A 211 -11.23 -8.13 7.60
CA GLY A 211 -12.57 -8.28 7.07
C GLY A 211 -13.51 -7.22 7.64
N TRP A 212 -14.65 -7.01 6.98
CA TRP A 212 -15.59 -5.95 7.32
C TRP A 212 -16.06 -5.99 8.77
N ASN A 213 -16.15 -7.19 9.34
CA ASN A 213 -16.59 -7.43 10.72
C ASN A 213 -15.43 -7.52 11.73
N GLY A 214 -14.18 -7.44 11.27
CA GLY A 214 -12.99 -7.66 12.10
C GLY A 214 -12.24 -6.41 12.53
N TYR A 215 -12.71 -5.22 12.16
CA TYR A 215 -12.15 -3.97 12.67
C TYR A 215 -12.33 -3.86 14.19
N PRO A 216 -11.35 -3.26 14.91
CA PRO A 216 -11.57 -2.86 16.30
C PRO A 216 -12.75 -1.89 16.43
N ALA A 217 -13.36 -1.84 17.62
CA ALA A 217 -14.53 -1.01 17.88
C ALA A 217 -14.30 0.46 17.49
N GLY A 218 -15.21 1.02 16.68
CA GLY A 218 -15.16 2.40 16.20
C GLY A 218 -14.12 2.71 15.11
N VAL A 219 -13.17 1.81 14.82
CA VAL A 219 -12.14 2.02 13.78
C VAL A 219 -12.76 2.00 12.38
N ARG A 220 -13.69 1.08 12.12
CA ARG A 220 -14.40 1.00 10.83
C ARG A 220 -15.18 2.29 10.55
N ASP A 221 -15.86 2.84 11.55
CA ASP A 221 -16.66 4.05 11.40
C ASP A 221 -15.77 5.25 11.09
N LYS A 222 -14.62 5.38 11.78
CA LYS A 222 -13.61 6.40 11.45
C LYS A 222 -13.12 6.26 10.01
N LEU A 223 -12.69 5.07 9.60
CA LEU A 223 -12.18 4.81 8.25
C LEU A 223 -13.21 5.14 7.16
N THR A 224 -14.44 4.69 7.35
CA THR A 224 -15.52 4.87 6.37
C THR A 224 -16.02 6.31 6.28
N SER A 225 -15.84 7.11 7.34
CA SER A 225 -16.16 8.53 7.38
C SER A 225 -15.04 9.44 6.84
N TYR A 226 -13.81 8.92 6.71
CA TYR A 226 -12.67 9.73 6.29
C TYR A 226 -12.74 10.08 4.80
N ASP A 227 -12.38 11.32 4.49
CA ASP A 227 -12.29 11.81 3.12
C ASP A 227 -10.88 11.61 2.57
N PHE A 228 -10.74 10.63 1.67
CA PHE A 228 -9.48 10.33 0.98
C PHE A 228 -9.29 11.18 -0.29
N GLY A 229 -10.09 12.24 -0.47
CA GLY A 229 -10.02 13.14 -1.61
C GLY A 229 -10.41 12.43 -2.90
N SER A 230 -9.44 12.26 -3.80
CA SER A 230 -9.65 11.59 -5.10
C SER A 230 -9.75 10.08 -4.99
N ALA A 231 -9.16 9.48 -3.95
CA ALA A 231 -9.18 8.04 -3.76
C ALA A 231 -10.51 7.59 -3.14
N HIS A 232 -11.02 6.45 -3.58
CA HIS A 232 -12.36 6.02 -3.25
C HIS A 232 -12.38 4.66 -2.53
N PHE A 233 -12.68 4.67 -1.22
CA PHE A 233 -12.79 3.43 -0.44
C PHE A 233 -14.08 2.67 -0.80
N GLY A 234 -13.95 1.59 -1.58
CA GLY A 234 -15.06 0.84 -2.18
C GLY A 234 -15.86 -0.03 -1.21
N LEU A 235 -15.33 -0.34 -0.03
CA LEU A 235 -15.97 -1.26 0.92
C LEU A 235 -17.06 -0.57 1.76
N LYS A 236 -17.10 0.76 1.81
CA LYS A 236 -18.08 1.51 2.63
C LYS A 236 -19.51 1.35 2.10
N ASP A 237 -20.50 1.49 2.99
CA ASP A 237 -21.91 1.23 2.67
C ASP A 237 -22.41 2.00 1.44
N GLY A 238 -22.05 3.28 1.31
CA GLY A 238 -22.44 4.12 0.18
C GLY A 238 -21.79 3.74 -1.17
N SER A 239 -20.88 2.78 -1.18
CA SER A 239 -20.00 2.45 -2.30
C SER A 239 -20.00 0.97 -2.66
N PHE A 240 -20.25 0.10 -1.68
CA PHE A 240 -20.03 -1.34 -1.80
C PHE A 240 -20.88 -1.98 -2.91
N SER A 241 -22.19 -1.71 -2.93
CA SER A 241 -23.08 -2.28 -3.94
C SER A 241 -22.76 -1.77 -5.34
N SER A 242 -22.39 -0.49 -5.51
CA SER A 242 -22.03 0.06 -6.82
C SER A 242 -20.69 -0.46 -7.31
N HIS A 243 -19.72 -0.69 -6.41
CA HIS A 243 -18.44 -1.33 -6.75
C HIS A 243 -18.65 -2.77 -7.21
N LEU A 244 -19.44 -3.55 -6.47
CA LEU A 244 -19.79 -4.91 -6.90
C LEU A 244 -20.54 -4.91 -8.23
N ALA A 245 -21.45 -3.95 -8.47
CA ALA A 245 -22.15 -3.83 -9.74
C ALA A 245 -21.21 -3.53 -10.92
N SER A 246 -20.26 -2.61 -10.73
CA SER A 246 -19.25 -2.26 -11.73
C SER A 246 -18.31 -3.43 -12.05
N ALA A 247 -17.93 -4.20 -11.03
CA ALA A 247 -17.04 -5.35 -11.15
C ALA A 247 -17.72 -6.64 -11.60
N LYS A 248 -19.05 -6.68 -11.71
CA LYS A 248 -19.83 -7.91 -11.88
C LYS A 248 -19.64 -8.53 -13.28
N PRO A 249 -19.29 -9.83 -13.38
CA PRO A 249 -19.35 -10.57 -14.64
C PRO A 249 -20.76 -10.55 -15.24
N SER A 250 -20.85 -10.40 -16.56
CA SER A 250 -22.14 -10.45 -17.24
C SER A 250 -22.77 -11.84 -17.14
N GLY A 251 -24.10 -11.88 -16.99
CA GLY A 251 -24.87 -13.12 -17.01
C GLY A 251 -24.89 -13.95 -15.72
N ILE A 252 -24.17 -13.58 -14.66
CA ILE A 252 -24.29 -14.27 -13.36
C ILE A 252 -25.52 -13.78 -12.58
N ALA A 253 -26.09 -14.67 -11.76
CA ALA A 253 -27.32 -14.41 -11.00
C ALA A 253 -27.13 -13.50 -9.77
N PHE A 254 -25.89 -13.17 -9.42
CA PHE A 254 -25.59 -12.28 -8.30
C PHE A 254 -26.29 -10.92 -8.41
N ASP A 255 -26.88 -10.45 -7.31
CA ASP A 255 -27.50 -9.14 -7.20
C ASP A 255 -26.73 -8.26 -6.20
N PRO A 256 -26.02 -7.21 -6.66
CA PRO A 256 -25.34 -6.27 -5.78
C PRO A 256 -26.27 -5.55 -4.80
N ASN A 257 -27.56 -5.39 -5.13
CA ASN A 257 -28.52 -4.58 -4.37
C ASN A 257 -29.54 -5.41 -3.56
N ALA A 258 -29.40 -6.74 -3.53
CA ALA A 258 -30.27 -7.63 -2.76
C ALA A 258 -30.32 -7.35 -1.24
#